data_AF-A0A959LHH0-F1
#
_entry.id   AF-A0A959LHH0-F1
#
_cell.length_a   1.000
_cell.length_b   1.000
_cell.length_c   1.000
_cell.angle_alpha   90.00
_cell.angle_beta   90.00
_cell.angle_gamma   90.00
#
_symmetry.space_group_name_H-M   'P 1'
#
loop_
_entity.id
_entity.type
_entity.pdbx_description
1 polymer ?
#
loop_
_entity_poly.entity_id
_entity_poly.type
_entity_poly.pdbx_seq_one_letter_code
_entity_poly.pdbx_strand_id
1 'polypeptide(L)'
;MKRHIFPALVFVGTVLLISGCMPGGGHNGPEEPAGFLMGIWHGWIAPISLIAGLFNDTIRVYEPFNTGWWYDFGFYMAVIAGFGSLSLVRRKASGR
;
A
#
# COMPACT_ATOMS: atom_id res chain seq x y z
N MET A 1 -28.67 7.01 2.18
CA MET A 1 -27.68 5.90 2.23
C MET A 1 -27.20 5.43 0.86
N LYS A 2 -28.05 5.17 -0.14
CA LYS A 2 -27.62 4.63 -1.46
C LYS A 2 -26.68 5.53 -2.28
N ARG A 3 -26.70 6.85 -2.07
CA ARG A 3 -25.84 7.84 -2.77
C ARG A 3 -24.33 7.62 -2.58
N HIS A 4 -23.91 7.04 -1.45
CA HIS A 4 -22.49 6.78 -1.17
C HIS A 4 -22.07 5.34 -1.49
N ILE A 5 -23.03 4.43 -1.72
CA ILE A 5 -22.74 3.03 -2.04
C ILE A 5 -22.16 2.90 -3.44
N PHE A 6 -22.68 3.66 -4.41
CA PHE A 6 -22.19 3.66 -5.79
C PHE A 6 -20.73 4.13 -5.91
N PRO A 7 -20.33 5.30 -5.38
CA PRO A 7 -18.92 5.70 -5.40
C PRO A 7 -18.02 4.80 -4.55
N ALA A 8 -18.52 4.22 -3.45
CA ALA A 8 -17.76 3.24 -2.68
C ALA A 8 -17.52 1.94 -3.47
N LEU A 9 -18.51 1.44 -4.21
CA LEU A 9 -18.35 0.27 -5.09
C LEU A 9 -17.39 0.53 -6.24
N VAL A 10 -17.44 1.73 -6.85
CA VAL A 10 -16.47 2.12 -7.89
C VAL A 10 -15.07 2.24 -7.30
N PHE A 11 -14.91 2.82 -6.12
CA PHE A 11 -13.62 2.90 -5.43
C PHE A 11 -13.06 1.51 -5.11
N VAL A 12 -13.88 0.62 -4.56
CA VAL A 12 -13.49 -0.77 -4.27
C VAL A 12 -13.16 -1.52 -5.57
N GLY A 13 -13.97 -1.37 -6.63
CA GLY A 13 -13.71 -1.97 -7.94
C GLY A 13 -12.40 -1.49 -8.56
N THR A 14 -12.10 -0.20 -8.48
CA THR A 14 -10.83 0.37 -8.95
C THR A 14 -9.66 -0.16 -8.12
N VAL A 15 -9.77 -0.22 -6.78
CA VAL A 15 -8.73 -0.80 -5.91
C VAL A 15 -8.48 -2.28 -6.27
N LEU A 16 -9.53 -3.03 -6.58
CA LEU A 16 -9.44 -4.44 -7.01
C LEU A 16 -8.84 -4.62 -8.41
N LEU A 17 -8.94 -3.64 -9.30
CA LEU A 17 -8.29 -3.69 -10.61
C LEU A 17 -6.78 -3.41 -10.52
N ILE A 18 -6.34 -2.61 -9.53
CA ILE A 18 -4.92 -2.28 -9.33
C ILE A 18 -4.22 -3.32 -8.43
N SER A 19 -4.95 -4.22 -7.76
CA SER A 19 -4.39 -5.31 -6.96
C SER A 19 -3.67 -6.41 -7.76
N GLY A 20 -3.58 -6.31 -9.09
CA GLY A 20 -2.72 -7.18 -9.90
C GLY A 20 -1.22 -7.01 -9.64
N CYS A 21 -0.80 -5.89 -9.02
CA CYS A 21 0.59 -5.63 -8.63
C CYS A 21 0.77 -5.85 -7.12
N MET A 22 0.52 -7.08 -6.68
CA MET A 22 0.57 -7.46 -5.27
C MET A 22 1.91 -8.15 -4.93
N PRO A 23 2.53 -7.83 -3.78
CA PRO A 23 3.80 -8.43 -3.41
C PRO A 23 3.70 -9.96 -3.27
N GLY A 24 4.61 -10.68 -3.94
CA GLY A 24 4.62 -12.15 -3.99
C GLY A 24 3.68 -12.77 -5.04
N GLY A 25 2.98 -11.96 -5.84
CA GLY A 25 2.13 -12.43 -6.95
C GLY A 25 2.86 -12.88 -8.21
N GLY A 26 4.21 -12.90 -8.21
CA GLY A 26 5.04 -13.33 -9.34
C GLY A 26 5.25 -12.26 -10.43
N HIS A 27 4.80 -11.02 -10.21
CA HIS A 27 5.07 -9.90 -11.13
C HIS A 27 6.53 -9.47 -11.09
N ASN A 28 7.13 -9.40 -9.89
CA ASN A 28 8.53 -9.06 -9.72
C ASN A 28 9.34 -10.35 -9.59
N GLY A 29 10.46 -10.42 -10.30
CA GLY A 29 11.33 -11.60 -10.35
C GLY A 29 12.81 -11.21 -10.24
N PRO A 30 13.72 -12.19 -10.33
CA PRO A 30 15.16 -11.94 -10.23
C PRO A 30 15.68 -10.96 -11.30
N GLU A 31 15.08 -10.96 -12.48
CA GLU A 31 15.47 -10.10 -13.60
C GLU A 31 14.83 -8.70 -13.51
N GLU A 32 13.66 -8.59 -12.88
CA GLU A 32 12.91 -7.33 -12.71
C GLU A 32 12.47 -7.18 -11.25
N PRO A 33 13.38 -6.83 -10.33
CA PRO A 33 13.07 -6.67 -8.92
C PRO A 33 12.27 -5.39 -8.66
N ALA A 34 11.40 -5.44 -7.65
CA ALA A 34 10.61 -4.30 -7.19
C ALA A 34 11.52 -3.16 -6.69
N GLY A 35 11.41 -1.99 -7.32
CA GLY A 35 12.16 -0.78 -6.98
C GLY A 35 11.45 0.16 -6.00
N PHE A 36 11.93 1.39 -5.88
CA PHE A 36 11.39 2.42 -4.97
C PHE A 36 9.88 2.66 -5.11
N LEU A 37 9.39 2.84 -6.35
CA LEU A 37 7.97 3.10 -6.60
C LEU A 37 7.08 1.90 -6.24
N MET A 38 7.58 0.68 -6.47
CA MET A 38 6.90 -0.54 -6.01
C MET A 38 6.91 -0.64 -4.49
N GLY A 39 7.98 -0.22 -3.83
CA GLY A 39 8.03 -0.07 -2.37
C GLY A 39 6.89 0.81 -1.86
N ILE A 40 6.71 2.01 -2.44
CA ILE A 40 5.61 2.91 -2.08
C ILE A 40 4.24 2.24 -2.28
N TRP A 41 4.03 1.62 -3.44
CA TRP A 41 2.77 0.95 -3.77
C TRP A 41 2.47 -0.18 -2.77
N HIS A 42 3.42 -1.10 -2.57
CA HIS A 42 3.31 -2.22 -1.64
C HIS A 42 3.10 -1.78 -0.20
N GLY A 43 3.79 -0.70 0.24
CA GLY A 43 3.60 -0.12 1.56
C GLY A 43 2.20 0.44 1.78
N TRP A 44 1.62 1.08 0.75
CA TRP A 44 0.25 1.61 0.82
C TRP A 44 -0.79 0.48 0.91
N ILE A 45 -0.58 -0.63 0.22
CA ILE A 45 -1.52 -1.78 0.25
C ILE A 45 -1.18 -2.81 1.33
N ALA A 46 -0.17 -2.56 2.18
CA ALA A 46 0.34 -3.52 3.16
C ALA A 46 -0.75 -4.16 4.07
N PRO A 47 -1.76 -3.44 4.59
CA PRO A 47 -2.84 -4.06 5.37
C PRO A 47 -3.71 -5.01 4.54
N ILE A 48 -3.94 -4.68 3.27
CA ILE A 48 -4.69 -5.55 2.35
C ILE A 48 -3.85 -6.80 2.07
N SER A 49 -2.54 -6.65 1.86
CA SER A 49 -1.62 -7.77 1.67
C SER A 49 -1.50 -8.69 2.87
N LEU A 50 -1.56 -8.12 4.08
CA LEU A 50 -1.59 -8.90 5.30
C LEU A 50 -2.85 -9.76 5.40
N ILE A 51 -4.03 -9.20 5.07
CA ILE A 51 -5.30 -9.95 5.08
C ILE A 51 -5.31 -11.01 3.99
N ALA A 52 -4.88 -10.68 2.77
CA ALA A 52 -4.84 -11.62 1.65
C ALA A 52 -3.87 -12.79 1.91
N GLY A 53 -2.74 -12.52 2.58
CA GLY A 53 -1.76 -13.53 3.00
C GLY A 53 -2.31 -14.60 3.95
N LEU A 54 -3.48 -14.37 4.59
CA LEU A 54 -4.16 -15.40 5.38
C LEU A 54 -4.83 -16.47 4.52
N PHE A 55 -5.17 -16.13 3.27
CA PHE A 55 -5.88 -17.02 2.34
C PHE A 55 -4.94 -17.59 1.26
N ASN A 56 -3.82 -16.93 0.99
CA ASN A 56 -2.82 -17.35 0.03
C ASN A 56 -1.41 -17.12 0.57
N ASP A 57 -0.66 -18.21 0.73
CA ASP A 57 0.69 -18.26 1.28
C ASP A 57 1.76 -17.68 0.35
N THR A 58 1.46 -17.52 -0.95
CA THR A 58 2.37 -16.85 -1.90
C THR A 58 2.36 -15.34 -1.72
N ILE A 59 1.26 -14.77 -1.21
CA ILE A 59 1.12 -13.33 -0.99
C ILE A 59 1.86 -12.95 0.29
N ARG A 60 2.76 -11.97 0.15
CA ARG A 60 3.51 -11.44 1.30
C ARG A 60 3.24 -9.95 1.43
N VAL A 61 3.47 -9.41 2.62
CA VAL A 61 3.42 -7.95 2.82
C VAL A 61 4.57 -7.25 2.09
N TYR A 62 5.70 -7.95 1.98
CA TYR A 62 6.93 -7.48 1.36
C TYR A 62 7.24 -8.30 0.12
N GLU A 63 7.62 -7.66 -0.98
CA GLU A 63 8.06 -8.37 -2.18
C GLU A 63 9.40 -9.06 -1.92
N PRO A 64 9.52 -10.39 -2.07
CA PRO A 64 10.79 -11.09 -1.91
C PRO A 64 11.85 -10.66 -2.93
N PHE A 65 11.44 -10.37 -4.16
CA PHE A 65 12.33 -9.90 -5.23
C PHE A 65 12.31 -8.37 -5.31
N ASN A 66 13.14 -7.72 -4.50
CA ASN A 66 13.22 -6.26 -4.42
C ASN A 66 14.67 -5.74 -4.56
N THR A 67 14.81 -4.44 -4.80
CA THR A 67 16.12 -3.78 -4.96
C THR A 67 16.81 -3.40 -3.64
N GLY A 68 16.27 -3.83 -2.50
CA GLY A 68 16.77 -3.54 -1.15
C GLY A 68 16.45 -2.13 -0.70
N TRP A 69 17.47 -1.33 -0.41
CA TRP A 69 17.32 -0.09 0.36
C TRP A 69 16.30 0.91 -0.21
N TRP A 70 16.29 1.10 -1.52
CA TRP A 70 15.34 2.02 -2.16
C TRP A 70 13.91 1.50 -2.11
N TYR A 71 13.71 0.19 -2.25
CA TYR A 71 12.40 -0.40 -2.04
C TYR A 71 11.93 -0.20 -0.59
N ASP A 72 12.81 -0.48 0.38
CA ASP A 72 12.51 -0.36 1.81
C ASP A 72 12.15 1.07 2.22
N PHE A 73 12.92 2.03 1.72
CA PHE A 73 12.68 3.44 1.95
C PHE A 73 11.30 3.87 1.42
N GLY A 74 10.96 3.47 0.20
CA GLY A 74 9.64 3.75 -0.40
C GLY A 74 8.50 3.10 0.38
N PHE A 75 8.66 1.84 0.78
CA PHE A 75 7.67 1.11 1.58
C PHE A 75 7.41 1.81 2.91
N TYR A 76 8.48 2.14 3.64
CA TYR A 76 8.38 2.78 4.94
C TYR A 76 7.76 4.18 4.85
N MET A 77 8.12 4.96 3.83
CA MET A 77 7.46 6.24 3.53
C MET A 77 5.95 6.09 3.32
N ALA A 78 5.53 5.09 2.55
CA ALA A 78 4.10 4.87 2.29
C ALA A 78 3.34 4.47 3.56
N VAL A 79 3.94 3.66 4.43
CA VAL A 79 3.33 3.32 5.73
C VAL A 79 3.15 4.57 6.60
N ILE A 80 4.19 5.40 6.71
CA ILE A 80 4.15 6.63 7.51
C ILE A 80 3.17 7.65 6.92
N ALA A 81 3.11 7.79 5.60
CA ALA A 81 2.27 8.80 4.96
C ALA A 81 0.80 8.36 4.82
N GLY A 82 0.55 7.07 4.59
CA GLY A 82 -0.78 6.51 4.33
C GLY A 82 -1.54 6.12 5.59
N PHE A 83 -0.85 5.62 6.62
CA PHE A 83 -1.48 5.15 7.86
C PHE A 83 -1.06 5.95 9.10
N GLY A 84 0.12 6.58 9.05
CA GLY A 84 0.45 7.67 9.95
C GLY A 84 -0.24 8.93 9.45
N SER A 85 -1.22 9.42 10.20
CA SER A 85 -1.72 10.77 9.97
C SER A 85 -0.53 11.74 9.98
N LEU A 86 -0.15 12.28 8.82
CA LEU A 86 0.63 13.52 8.71
C LEU A 86 -0.23 14.63 9.32
N SER A 87 -0.29 14.65 10.66
CA SER A 87 -0.95 15.68 11.45
C SER A 87 -0.02 16.90 11.47
N LEU A 88 0.21 17.46 10.27
CA LEU A 88 0.99 18.69 10.09
C LEU A 88 0.22 19.92 10.58
N VAL A 89 -1.04 19.76 10.99
CA VAL A 89 -1.86 20.82 11.54
C VAL A 89 -1.63 20.91 13.06
N ARG A 90 -0.58 21.64 13.45
CA ARG A 90 -0.51 22.19 14.80
C ARG A 90 -1.66 23.20 14.93
N ARG A 91 -2.76 22.82 15.58
CA ARG A 91 -3.79 23.80 15.97
C ARG A 91 -3.11 24.81 16.91
N LYS A 92 -2.94 26.06 16.46
CA LYS A 92 -2.58 27.15 17.34
C LYS A 92 -3.76 27.34 18.30
N ALA A 93 -3.58 26.97 19.58
CA ALA A 93 -4.55 27.33 20.61
C ALA A 93 -4.61 28.87 20.65
N SER A 94 -5.70 29.44 20.14
CA SER A 94 -6.00 30.85 20.35
C SER A 94 -6.41 30.98 21.80
N GLY A 95 -5.45 31.34 22.66
CA GLY A 95 -5.75 31.75 24.03
C GLY A 95 -6.75 32.90 23.99
N ARG A 96 -7.89 32.69 24.66
CA ARG A 96 -8.72 33.77 25.19
C ARG A 96 -8.30 34.02 26.62
#